data_AF-A0A8H6BRK4-F1
#
_entry.id   AF-A0A8H6BRK4-F1
#
_cell.length_a   1.000
_cell.length_b   1.000
_cell.length_c   1.000
_cell.angle_alpha   90.00
_cell.angle_beta   90.00
_cell.angle_gamma   90.00
#
_symmetry.space_group_name_H-M   'P 1'
#
loop_
_entity.id
_entity.type
_entity.pdbx_description
1 polymer ?
#
loop_
_entity_poly.entity_id
_entity_poly.type
_entity_poly.pdbx_seq_one_letter_code
_entity_poly.pdbx_strand_id
1 'polypeptide(L)'
;MFRNNYDNDSVTYSPTGRLFQVEYALEAIKQGSAAVGLTSNDYVVLVALKRNAEELGSYQKKIIKIDDHMGVALAGLAPDARVLSNFLRKQAMQCKMVFNRPIQTYKAVLSIADKAQENTQSYGSRPYGVGLLIAGYDETGAHLFEFQPSGSVLEYFGAAIGARSQAARTYLERNLEEIKKCDDVEKLVLHGLYALRDTLSQDVELTFKNTSVSIVGKDQSFVSYDDENVQQWLDKLDSVSNARNRDGDDDEDGDEQEEGNATQAQEGEGTEAPAEDRMETDE
;
A
#
# COMPACT_ATOMS: atom_id res chain seq x y z
N MET A 1 -19.94 12.69 26.56
CA MET A 1 -19.57 11.65 25.58
C MET A 1 -20.81 11.33 24.77
N PHE A 2 -20.84 11.63 23.46
CA PHE A 2 -22.00 11.30 22.62
C PHE A 2 -21.96 9.78 22.36
N ARG A 3 -22.85 9.04 23.01
CA ARG A 3 -23.00 7.61 22.79
C ARG A 3 -23.88 7.41 21.56
N ASN A 4 -23.36 6.74 20.55
CA ASN A 4 -24.14 6.34 19.39
C ASN A 4 -25.00 5.14 19.80
N ASN A 5 -26.27 5.11 19.38
CA ASN A 5 -27.19 4.01 19.70
C ASN A 5 -27.26 2.98 18.56
N TYR A 6 -26.68 3.28 17.41
CA TYR A 6 -26.82 2.51 16.16
C TYR A 6 -25.54 1.77 15.74
N ASP A 7 -24.54 1.69 16.61
CA ASP A 7 -23.25 1.07 16.34
C ASP A 7 -23.00 -0.24 17.09
N ASN A 8 -24.04 -0.80 17.72
CA ASN A 8 -23.91 -2.00 18.56
C ASN A 8 -23.81 -3.32 17.76
N ASP A 9 -24.37 -3.38 16.56
CA ASP A 9 -24.38 -4.59 15.72
C ASP A 9 -24.23 -4.25 14.22
N SER A 10 -24.04 -5.30 13.42
CA SER A 10 -23.80 -5.18 11.97
C SER A 10 -25.06 -5.01 11.12
N VAL A 11 -26.25 -5.18 11.70
CA VAL A 11 -27.54 -5.21 10.97
C VAL A 11 -28.39 -3.96 11.20
N THR A 12 -28.02 -3.13 12.16
CA THR A 12 -28.71 -1.89 12.49
C THR A 12 -28.21 -0.73 11.64
N TYR A 13 -29.13 -0.17 10.83
CA TYR A 13 -28.87 1.05 10.08
C TYR A 13 -29.03 2.29 10.97
N SER A 14 -28.15 3.27 10.78
CA SER A 14 -28.33 4.60 11.36
C SER A 14 -29.50 5.34 10.70
N PRO A 15 -30.04 6.40 11.33
CA PRO A 15 -31.03 7.29 10.71
C PRO A 15 -30.55 7.96 9.40
N THR A 16 -29.22 7.96 9.16
CA THR A 16 -28.61 8.48 7.93
C THR A 16 -28.31 7.39 6.89
N GLY A 17 -28.75 6.15 7.12
CA GLY A 17 -28.58 5.03 6.19
C GLY A 17 -27.19 4.38 6.21
N ARG A 18 -26.43 4.56 7.30
CA ARG A 18 -25.06 4.05 7.44
C ARG A 18 -25.01 2.79 8.31
N LEU A 19 -24.07 1.90 8.01
CA LEU A 19 -23.74 0.73 8.84
C LEU A 19 -22.42 0.95 9.56
N PHE A 20 -22.47 1.43 10.80
CA PHE A 20 -21.27 1.86 11.53
C PHE A 20 -20.28 0.72 11.77
N GLN A 21 -20.74 -0.50 12.06
CA GLN A 21 -19.83 -1.65 12.24
C GLN A 21 -19.02 -1.99 10.99
N VAL A 22 -19.58 -1.79 9.79
CA VAL A 22 -18.85 -1.98 8.52
C VAL A 22 -17.82 -0.86 8.33
N GLU A 23 -18.19 0.38 8.64
CA GLU A 23 -17.26 1.52 8.58
C GLU A 23 -16.09 1.36 9.55
N TYR A 24 -16.34 0.86 10.76
CA TYR A 24 -15.28 0.58 11.73
C TYR A 24 -14.35 -0.54 11.25
N ALA A 25 -14.89 -1.56 10.58
CA ALA A 25 -14.08 -2.59 9.95
C ALA A 25 -13.21 -2.05 8.80
N LEU A 26 -13.72 -1.08 8.02
CA LEU A 26 -12.93 -0.38 7.01
C LEU A 26 -11.77 0.42 7.63
N GLU A 27 -11.99 1.06 8.77
CA GLU A 27 -10.92 1.76 9.51
C GLU A 27 -9.86 0.80 10.05
N ALA A 28 -10.23 -0.44 10.42
CA ALA A 28 -9.28 -1.45 10.87
C ALA A 28 -8.23 -1.81 9.80
N ILE A 29 -8.58 -1.72 8.52
CA ILE A 29 -7.65 -1.94 7.40
C ILE A 29 -6.51 -0.93 7.45
N LYS A 30 -6.85 0.35 7.67
CA LYS A 30 -5.88 1.46 7.70
C LYS A 30 -4.87 1.35 8.83
N GLN A 31 -5.18 0.57 9.88
CA GLN A 31 -4.25 0.28 10.98
C GLN A 31 -3.21 -0.80 10.62
N GLY A 32 -3.53 -1.65 9.65
CA GLY A 32 -2.58 -2.61 9.08
C GLY A 32 -1.41 -1.91 8.39
N SER A 33 -0.24 -2.54 8.32
CA SER A 33 0.84 -1.98 7.51
C SER A 33 0.48 -1.95 6.02
N ALA A 34 1.21 -1.17 5.23
CA ALA A 34 0.96 -1.02 3.81
C ALA A 34 1.17 -2.34 3.03
N ALA A 35 0.36 -2.54 2.00
CA ALA A 35 0.55 -3.50 0.94
C ALA A 35 0.16 -2.85 -0.38
N VAL A 36 0.92 -3.13 -1.43
CA VAL A 36 0.76 -2.58 -2.77
C VAL A 36 0.65 -3.74 -3.74
N GLY A 37 -0.29 -3.64 -4.68
CA GLY A 37 -0.48 -4.56 -5.77
C GLY A 37 -0.47 -3.81 -7.09
N LEU A 38 0.08 -4.42 -8.13
CA LEU A 38 0.20 -3.83 -9.45
C LEU A 38 0.16 -4.93 -10.51
N THR A 39 -0.44 -4.59 -11.65
CA THR A 39 -0.74 -5.51 -12.74
C THR A 39 -0.25 -4.91 -14.05
N SER A 40 0.58 -5.67 -14.77
CA SER A 40 0.85 -5.47 -16.18
C SER A 40 0.05 -6.47 -17.02
N ASN A 41 0.26 -6.49 -18.34
CA ASN A 41 -0.45 -7.42 -19.23
C ASN A 41 -0.23 -8.91 -18.86
N ASP A 42 1.00 -9.25 -18.49
CA ASP A 42 1.41 -10.65 -18.29
C ASP A 42 1.68 -10.99 -16.81
N TYR A 43 1.84 -10.00 -15.93
CA TYR A 43 2.27 -10.23 -14.55
C TYR A 43 1.50 -9.40 -13.53
N VAL A 44 1.37 -9.96 -12.33
CA VAL A 44 0.88 -9.29 -11.13
C VAL A 44 1.93 -9.39 -10.04
N VAL A 45 2.23 -8.25 -9.42
CA VAL A 45 3.19 -8.17 -8.32
C VAL A 45 2.47 -7.66 -7.07
N LEU A 46 2.74 -8.31 -5.95
CA LEU A 46 2.35 -7.86 -4.61
C LEU A 46 3.61 -7.52 -3.82
N VAL A 47 3.64 -6.35 -3.20
CA VAL A 47 4.71 -5.90 -2.31
C VAL A 47 4.10 -5.52 -0.97
N ALA A 48 4.62 -6.04 0.13
CA ALA A 48 4.07 -5.81 1.45
C ALA A 48 5.13 -5.44 2.48
N LEU A 49 4.82 -4.43 3.30
CA LEU A 49 5.62 -4.05 4.46
C LEU A 49 5.22 -4.90 5.67
N LYS A 50 6.10 -5.79 6.11
CA LYS A 50 6.00 -6.56 7.35
C LYS A 50 6.36 -5.66 8.53
N ARG A 51 5.62 -5.81 9.63
CA ARG A 51 5.97 -5.16 10.91
C ARG A 51 6.57 -6.20 11.85
N ASN A 52 7.51 -5.74 12.67
CA ASN A 52 7.94 -6.45 13.86
C ASN A 52 7.49 -5.65 15.08
N ALA A 53 6.90 -6.32 16.07
CA ALA A 53 6.44 -5.65 17.29
C ALA A 53 7.61 -5.39 18.25
N GLU A 54 8.54 -6.35 18.33
CA GLU A 54 9.64 -6.36 19.28
C GLU A 54 10.86 -7.03 18.64
N GLU A 55 12.08 -6.67 19.04
CA GLU A 55 13.31 -7.24 18.48
C GLU A 55 13.41 -8.76 18.65
N LEU A 56 12.79 -9.31 19.71
CA LEU A 56 12.70 -10.75 19.98
C LEU A 56 11.70 -11.47 19.06
N GLY A 57 10.83 -10.73 18.38
CA GLY A 57 9.81 -11.24 17.48
C GLY A 57 10.30 -11.46 16.05
N SER A 58 9.67 -12.40 15.35
CA SER A 58 9.80 -12.54 13.91
C SER A 58 8.83 -11.61 13.17
N TYR A 59 9.22 -11.14 11.98
CA TYR A 59 8.33 -10.41 11.10
C TYR A 59 7.11 -11.26 10.70
N GLN A 60 5.91 -10.70 10.88
CA GLN A 60 4.68 -11.39 10.51
C GLN A 60 4.50 -11.39 8.98
N LYS A 61 4.29 -12.59 8.41
CA LYS A 61 4.00 -12.74 6.99
C LYS A 61 2.67 -12.08 6.62
N LYS A 62 2.68 -11.31 5.53
CA LYS A 62 1.52 -10.58 5.01
C LYS A 62 1.00 -11.10 3.68
N ILE A 63 1.84 -11.84 2.97
CA ILE A 63 1.47 -12.45 1.70
C ILE A 63 1.26 -13.94 1.94
N ILE A 64 0.14 -14.47 1.47
CA ILE A 64 -0.28 -15.85 1.67
C ILE A 64 -0.57 -16.44 0.29
N LYS A 65 0.19 -17.48 -0.09
CA LYS A 65 -0.10 -18.29 -1.28
C LYS A 65 -1.43 -19.02 -1.10
N ILE A 66 -2.33 -18.89 -2.09
CA ILE A 66 -3.62 -19.59 -2.13
C ILE A 66 -3.50 -20.83 -3.00
N ASP A 67 -2.97 -20.67 -4.21
CA ASP A 67 -2.76 -21.74 -5.18
C ASP A 67 -1.53 -21.40 -6.03
N ASP A 68 -1.17 -22.26 -6.99
CA ASP A 68 -0.03 -22.02 -7.88
C ASP A 68 -0.21 -20.80 -8.78
N HIS A 69 -1.43 -20.37 -9.03
CA HIS A 69 -1.74 -19.23 -9.89
C HIS A 69 -2.31 -18.03 -9.12
N MET A 70 -2.35 -18.09 -7.78
CA MET A 70 -3.04 -17.09 -6.96
C MET A 70 -2.45 -16.91 -5.56
N GLY A 71 -2.37 -15.67 -5.10
CA GLY A 71 -2.04 -15.34 -3.72
C GLY A 71 -2.68 -14.04 -3.25
N VAL A 72 -2.61 -13.81 -1.94
CA VAL A 72 -3.24 -12.65 -1.30
C VAL A 72 -2.26 -11.90 -0.42
N ALA A 73 -2.27 -10.57 -0.48
CA ALA A 73 -1.67 -9.69 0.51
C ALA A 73 -2.76 -9.10 1.41
N LEU A 74 -2.49 -8.99 2.72
CA LEU A 74 -3.48 -8.57 3.71
C LEU A 74 -3.11 -7.26 4.41
N ALA A 75 -4.13 -6.47 4.77
CA ALA A 75 -4.01 -5.37 5.72
C ALA A 75 -5.20 -5.37 6.70
N GLY A 76 -4.94 -5.16 7.99
CA GLY A 76 -5.92 -5.27 9.07
C GLY A 76 -5.71 -6.52 9.92
N LEU A 77 -6.79 -7.18 10.33
CA LEU A 77 -6.75 -8.33 11.24
C LEU A 77 -6.26 -9.61 10.53
N ALA A 78 -5.02 -10.03 10.84
CA ALA A 78 -4.44 -11.25 10.30
C ALA A 78 -5.24 -12.55 10.56
N PRO A 79 -5.93 -12.74 11.71
CA PRO A 79 -6.79 -13.89 11.92
C PRO A 79 -7.93 -14.00 10.89
N ASP A 80 -8.56 -12.86 10.56
CA ASP A 80 -9.62 -12.80 9.56
C ASP A 80 -9.07 -13.13 8.17
N ALA A 81 -7.89 -12.58 7.84
CA ALA A 81 -7.16 -12.92 6.62
C ALA A 81 -6.93 -14.43 6.48
N ARG A 82 -6.57 -15.10 7.58
CA ARG A 82 -6.32 -16.55 7.60
C ARG A 82 -7.59 -17.35 7.36
N VAL A 83 -8.73 -16.93 7.92
CA VAL A 83 -10.03 -17.55 7.66
C VAL A 83 -10.40 -17.45 6.18
N LEU A 84 -10.29 -16.26 5.59
CA LEU A 84 -10.59 -16.04 4.18
C LEU A 84 -9.61 -16.76 3.25
N SER A 85 -8.32 -16.77 3.58
CA SER A 85 -7.29 -17.48 2.81
C SER A 85 -7.53 -18.99 2.81
N ASN A 86 -7.89 -19.57 3.96
CA ASN A 86 -8.22 -21.01 4.04
C ASN A 86 -9.49 -21.34 3.26
N PHE A 87 -10.49 -20.46 3.29
CA PHE A 87 -11.68 -20.58 2.47
C PHE A 87 -11.34 -20.57 0.97
N LEU A 88 -10.53 -19.61 0.52
CA LEU A 88 -10.05 -19.55 -0.86
C LEU A 88 -9.28 -20.80 -1.29
N ARG A 89 -8.36 -21.29 -0.45
CA ARG A 89 -7.63 -22.55 -0.71
C ARG A 89 -8.59 -23.71 -0.93
N LYS A 90 -9.65 -23.81 -0.10
CA LYS A 90 -10.68 -24.83 -0.27
C LYS A 90 -11.41 -24.69 -1.60
N GLN A 91 -11.79 -23.47 -2.00
CA GLN A 91 -12.44 -23.22 -3.29
C GLN A 91 -11.53 -23.57 -4.48
N ALA A 92 -10.26 -23.21 -4.42
CA ALA A 92 -9.27 -23.52 -5.45
C ALA A 92 -9.07 -25.03 -5.59
N MET A 93 -8.85 -25.74 -4.48
CA MET A 93 -8.72 -27.20 -4.46
C MET A 93 -9.99 -27.90 -4.98
N GLN A 94 -11.16 -27.43 -4.59
CA GLN A 94 -12.44 -27.99 -5.05
C GLN A 94 -12.60 -27.80 -6.57
N CYS A 95 -12.27 -26.63 -7.10
CA CYS A 95 -12.33 -26.38 -8.55
C CYS A 95 -11.38 -27.31 -9.32
N LYS A 96 -10.13 -27.45 -8.85
CA LYS A 96 -9.17 -28.39 -9.43
C LYS A 96 -9.67 -29.84 -9.37
N MET A 97 -10.24 -30.26 -8.25
CA MET A 97 -10.75 -31.63 -8.09
C MET A 97 -11.94 -31.95 -9.00
N VAL A 98 -12.89 -31.01 -9.14
CA VAL A 98 -14.15 -31.24 -9.88
C VAL A 98 -13.98 -30.99 -11.38
N PHE A 99 -13.24 -29.95 -11.76
CA PHE A 99 -13.16 -29.47 -13.14
C PHE A 99 -11.77 -29.64 -13.77
N ASN A 100 -10.80 -30.16 -13.03
CA ASN A 100 -9.42 -30.33 -13.49
C ASN A 100 -8.79 -29.04 -14.05
N ARG A 101 -9.15 -27.89 -13.47
CA ARG A 101 -8.61 -26.58 -13.86
C ARG A 101 -8.51 -25.64 -12.65
N PRO A 102 -7.58 -24.66 -12.67
CA PRO A 102 -7.52 -23.62 -11.65
C PRO A 102 -8.83 -22.82 -11.61
N ILE A 103 -9.20 -22.32 -10.44
CA ILE A 103 -10.34 -21.40 -10.30
C ILE A 103 -9.98 -20.05 -10.92
N GLN A 104 -10.88 -19.47 -11.71
CA GLN A 104 -10.73 -18.10 -12.20
C GLN A 104 -10.67 -17.12 -11.04
N THR A 105 -9.76 -16.14 -11.10
CA THR A 105 -9.49 -15.19 -10.03
C THR A 105 -10.75 -14.43 -9.66
N TYR A 106 -11.49 -13.93 -10.65
CA TYR A 106 -12.77 -13.26 -10.44
C TYR A 106 -13.77 -14.11 -9.63
N LYS A 107 -13.91 -15.41 -9.95
CA LYS A 107 -14.84 -16.31 -9.22
C LYS A 107 -14.39 -16.55 -7.79
N ALA A 108 -13.09 -16.68 -7.57
CA ALA A 108 -12.54 -16.84 -6.24
C ALA A 108 -12.84 -15.61 -5.37
N VAL A 109 -12.65 -14.39 -5.92
CA VAL A 109 -12.88 -13.16 -5.17
C VAL A 109 -14.38 -12.91 -4.93
N LEU A 110 -15.25 -13.18 -5.91
CA LEU A 110 -16.70 -13.14 -5.68
C LEU A 110 -17.14 -14.07 -4.55
N SER A 111 -16.57 -15.28 -4.47
CA SER A 111 -16.90 -16.21 -3.37
C SER A 111 -16.50 -15.66 -1.99
N ILE A 112 -15.47 -14.80 -1.91
CA ILE A 112 -15.13 -14.09 -0.68
C ILE A 112 -16.18 -13.02 -0.39
N ALA A 113 -16.60 -12.25 -1.39
CA ALA A 113 -17.63 -11.21 -1.24
C ALA A 113 -18.92 -11.80 -0.66
N ASP A 114 -19.41 -12.90 -1.23
CA ASP A 114 -20.60 -13.60 -0.76
C ASP A 114 -20.43 -14.05 0.70
N LYS A 115 -19.29 -14.66 1.01
CA LYS A 115 -18.95 -15.09 2.38
C LYS A 115 -18.85 -13.93 3.36
N ALA A 116 -18.33 -12.78 2.93
CA ALA A 116 -18.22 -11.58 3.76
C ALA A 116 -19.59 -10.96 4.01
N GLN A 117 -20.46 -10.98 3.01
CA GLN A 117 -21.79 -10.39 3.08
C GLN A 117 -22.71 -11.13 4.06
N GLU A 118 -22.55 -12.45 4.23
CA GLU A 118 -23.25 -13.20 5.28
C GLU A 118 -23.00 -12.59 6.68
N ASN A 119 -21.77 -12.15 6.95
CA ASN A 119 -21.37 -11.58 8.23
C ASN A 119 -21.85 -10.14 8.46
N THR A 120 -22.22 -9.41 7.40
CA THR A 120 -22.76 -8.04 7.49
C THR A 120 -24.28 -8.04 7.66
N GLN A 121 -24.96 -9.15 7.35
CA GLN A 121 -26.43 -9.25 7.40
C GLN A 121 -26.96 -10.17 8.52
N SER A 122 -26.07 -10.91 9.19
CA SER A 122 -26.46 -11.84 10.25
C SER A 122 -26.19 -11.26 11.65
N TYR A 123 -27.24 -11.20 12.48
CA TYR A 123 -27.11 -10.78 13.87
C TYR A 123 -26.14 -11.68 14.65
N GLY A 124 -25.29 -11.10 15.50
CA GLY A 124 -24.28 -11.80 16.29
C GLY A 124 -22.99 -12.15 15.54
N SER A 125 -22.95 -11.94 14.21
CA SER A 125 -21.72 -11.99 13.43
C SER A 125 -21.09 -10.59 13.36
N ARG A 126 -19.78 -10.54 13.07
CA ARG A 126 -19.08 -9.28 12.79
C ARG A 126 -18.49 -9.28 11.38
N PRO A 127 -18.41 -8.12 10.71
CA PRO A 127 -17.64 -7.98 9.47
C PRO A 127 -16.19 -8.41 9.67
N TYR A 128 -15.56 -8.91 8.60
CA TYR A 128 -14.13 -9.20 8.61
C TYR A 128 -13.35 -7.89 8.68
N GLY A 129 -12.44 -7.74 9.63
CA GLY A 129 -11.62 -6.52 9.80
C GLY A 129 -10.37 -6.53 8.94
N VAL A 130 -10.45 -7.00 7.69
CA VAL A 130 -9.31 -7.18 6.79
C VAL A 130 -9.64 -6.71 5.38
N GLY A 131 -8.71 -5.99 4.77
CA GLY A 131 -8.66 -5.77 3.33
C GLY A 131 -7.67 -6.74 2.69
N LEU A 132 -8.00 -7.27 1.52
CA LEU A 132 -7.14 -8.17 0.77
C LEU A 132 -6.84 -7.59 -0.61
N LEU A 133 -5.59 -7.71 -1.03
CA LEU A 133 -5.20 -7.62 -2.44
C LEU A 133 -5.00 -9.04 -2.94
N ILE A 134 -5.81 -9.45 -3.91
CA ILE A 134 -5.77 -10.79 -4.50
C ILE A 134 -5.12 -10.67 -5.87
N ALA A 135 -3.93 -11.27 -6.01
CA ALA A 135 -3.23 -11.39 -7.27
C ALA A 135 -3.46 -12.79 -7.84
N GLY A 136 -3.83 -12.85 -9.12
CA GLY A 136 -3.96 -14.12 -9.82
C GLY A 136 -3.63 -13.98 -11.31
N TYR A 137 -3.20 -15.08 -11.90
CA TYR A 137 -3.06 -15.22 -13.34
C TYR A 137 -3.89 -16.42 -13.79
N ASP A 138 -4.86 -16.20 -14.68
CA ASP A 138 -5.71 -17.27 -15.19
C ASP A 138 -5.85 -17.20 -16.71
N GLU A 139 -6.80 -17.97 -17.27
CA GLU A 139 -7.04 -18.04 -18.72
C GLU A 139 -7.38 -16.67 -19.35
N THR A 140 -7.86 -15.71 -18.56
CA THR A 140 -8.18 -14.35 -19.03
C THR A 140 -7.04 -13.35 -18.83
N GLY A 141 -5.95 -13.75 -18.18
CA GLY A 141 -4.73 -12.97 -18.02
C GLY A 141 -4.38 -12.66 -16.56
N ALA A 142 -3.66 -11.56 -16.37
CA ALA A 142 -3.21 -11.06 -15.08
C ALA A 142 -4.31 -10.23 -14.41
N HIS A 143 -4.62 -10.54 -13.16
CA HIS A 143 -5.70 -9.90 -12.40
C HIS A 143 -5.27 -9.48 -11.00
N LEU A 144 -5.64 -8.26 -10.62
CA LEU A 144 -5.52 -7.75 -9.25
C LEU A 144 -6.87 -7.24 -8.77
N PHE A 145 -7.36 -7.86 -7.71
CA PHE A 145 -8.59 -7.45 -7.04
C PHE A 145 -8.32 -6.91 -5.65
N GLU A 146 -9.03 -5.85 -5.27
CA GLU A 146 -9.16 -5.41 -3.90
C GLU A 146 -10.48 -5.94 -3.32
N PHE A 147 -10.41 -6.59 -2.17
CA PHE A 147 -11.57 -6.93 -1.34
C PHE A 147 -11.61 -6.03 -0.11
N GLN A 148 -12.80 -5.52 0.19
CA GLN A 148 -13.09 -4.73 1.37
C GLN A 148 -14.11 -5.41 2.30
N PRO A 149 -14.03 -5.20 3.63
CA PRO A 149 -14.99 -5.66 4.65
C PRO A 149 -16.47 -5.42 4.36
N SER A 150 -16.78 -4.43 3.52
CA SER A 150 -18.15 -4.13 3.06
C SER A 150 -18.73 -5.18 2.12
N GLY A 151 -17.94 -6.18 1.71
CA GLY A 151 -18.28 -7.10 0.62
C GLY A 151 -17.96 -6.54 -0.77
N SER A 152 -17.41 -5.33 -0.85
CA SER A 152 -17.01 -4.74 -2.13
C SER A 152 -15.78 -5.42 -2.69
N VAL A 153 -15.84 -5.71 -3.99
CA VAL A 153 -14.73 -6.27 -4.77
C VAL A 153 -14.55 -5.42 -6.01
N LEU A 154 -13.33 -4.94 -6.23
CA LEU A 154 -12.98 -4.07 -7.35
C LEU A 154 -11.69 -4.56 -8.00
N GLU A 155 -11.64 -4.52 -9.33
CA GLU A 155 -10.45 -4.85 -10.11
C GLU A 155 -9.62 -3.59 -10.36
N TYR A 156 -8.30 -3.71 -10.24
CA TYR A 156 -7.38 -2.59 -10.36
C TYR A 156 -6.15 -2.94 -11.21
N PHE A 157 -5.60 -1.92 -11.89
CA PHE A 157 -4.24 -2.00 -12.45
C PHE A 157 -3.16 -1.74 -11.40
N GLY A 158 -3.49 -0.98 -10.37
CA GLY A 158 -2.64 -0.70 -9.22
C GLY A 158 -3.50 -0.33 -8.02
N ALA A 159 -3.24 -0.96 -6.88
CA ALA A 159 -3.99 -0.74 -5.64
C ALA A 159 -3.04 -0.73 -4.44
N ALA A 160 -3.38 0.03 -3.41
CA ALA A 160 -2.63 0.03 -2.15
C ALA A 160 -3.57 0.13 -0.95
N ILE A 161 -3.38 -0.76 0.01
CA ILE A 161 -4.16 -0.84 1.25
C ILE A 161 -3.26 -0.72 2.48
N GLY A 162 -3.84 -0.37 3.62
CA GLY A 162 -3.12 -0.21 4.89
C GLY A 162 -2.69 1.23 5.19
N ALA A 163 -1.85 1.37 6.21
CA ALA A 163 -1.40 2.65 6.72
C ALA A 163 -0.66 3.46 5.66
N ARG A 164 -1.03 4.74 5.51
CA ARG A 164 -0.43 5.69 4.57
C ARG A 164 -0.46 5.23 3.09
N SER A 165 -1.38 4.34 2.71
CA SER A 165 -1.50 3.85 1.34
C SER A 165 -1.90 4.91 0.30
N GLN A 166 -2.35 6.10 0.73
CA GLN A 166 -2.60 7.21 -0.18
C GLN A 166 -1.33 7.64 -0.94
N ALA A 167 -0.16 7.65 -0.28
CA ALA A 167 1.10 8.02 -0.92
C ALA A 167 1.47 7.02 -2.04
N ALA A 168 1.34 5.73 -1.77
CA ALA A 168 1.50 4.68 -2.78
C ALA A 168 0.54 4.86 -3.97
N ARG A 169 -0.75 5.17 -3.70
CA ARG A 169 -1.72 5.42 -4.77
C ARG A 169 -1.33 6.60 -5.66
N THR A 170 -0.87 7.70 -5.07
CA THR A 170 -0.37 8.86 -5.83
C THR A 170 0.80 8.47 -6.75
N TYR A 171 1.73 7.63 -6.28
CA TYR A 171 2.80 7.12 -7.14
C TYR A 171 2.26 6.25 -8.28
N LEU A 172 1.36 5.31 -7.98
CA LEU A 172 0.78 4.40 -8.98
C LEU A 172 -0.03 5.16 -10.05
N GLU A 173 -0.78 6.19 -9.67
CA GLU A 173 -1.55 7.04 -10.58
C GLU A 173 -0.63 7.77 -11.57
N ARG A 174 0.51 8.28 -11.10
CA ARG A 174 1.50 8.98 -11.95
C ARG A 174 2.18 8.06 -12.96
N ASN A 175 2.39 6.79 -12.61
CA ASN A 175 3.14 5.82 -13.42
C ASN A 175 2.24 4.76 -14.08
N LEU A 176 0.92 4.97 -14.09
CA LEU A 176 -0.06 3.96 -14.50
C LEU A 176 0.18 3.40 -15.91
N GLU A 177 0.47 4.28 -16.86
CA GLU A 177 0.65 3.90 -18.27
C GLU A 177 1.95 3.12 -18.51
N GLU A 178 2.99 3.38 -17.72
CA GLU A 178 4.24 2.63 -17.73
C GLU A 178 4.03 1.24 -17.12
N ILE A 179 3.35 1.16 -15.97
CA ILE A 179 3.04 -0.10 -15.27
C ILE A 179 2.24 -1.05 -16.17
N LYS A 180 1.18 -0.55 -16.82
CA LYS A 180 0.31 -1.38 -17.69
C LYS A 180 1.08 -2.04 -18.84
N LYS A 181 2.02 -1.31 -19.44
CA LYS A 181 2.80 -1.74 -20.62
C LYS A 181 4.12 -2.41 -20.23
N CYS A 182 4.33 -2.66 -18.94
CA CYS A 182 5.58 -3.22 -18.46
C CYS A 182 5.63 -4.73 -18.70
N ASP A 183 6.40 -5.14 -19.69
CA ASP A 183 6.65 -6.56 -19.98
C ASP A 183 7.77 -7.15 -19.10
N ASP A 184 8.53 -6.29 -18.42
CA ASP A 184 9.65 -6.66 -17.56
C ASP A 184 9.22 -6.75 -16.09
N VAL A 185 9.21 -7.98 -15.57
CA VAL A 185 8.84 -8.30 -14.18
C VAL A 185 9.70 -7.54 -13.17
N GLU A 186 10.99 -7.35 -13.43
CA GLU A 186 11.87 -6.69 -12.47
C GLU A 186 11.53 -5.21 -12.34
N LYS A 187 11.26 -4.53 -13.47
CA LYS A 187 10.80 -3.13 -13.45
C LYS A 187 9.46 -2.99 -12.75
N LEU A 188 8.55 -3.95 -12.97
CA LEU A 188 7.27 -3.99 -12.28
C LEU A 188 7.47 -4.08 -10.76
N VAL A 189 8.35 -4.98 -10.29
CA VAL A 189 8.72 -5.08 -8.87
C VAL A 189 9.28 -3.77 -8.33
N LEU A 190 10.15 -3.08 -9.08
CA LEU A 190 10.71 -1.79 -8.67
C LEU A 190 9.62 -0.72 -8.51
N HIS A 191 8.65 -0.61 -9.43
CA HIS A 191 7.50 0.30 -9.25
C HIS A 191 6.72 -0.01 -7.97
N GLY A 192 6.51 -1.29 -7.66
CA GLY A 192 5.88 -1.71 -6.41
C GLY A 192 6.67 -1.31 -5.16
N LEU A 193 7.99 -1.42 -5.20
CA LEU A 193 8.88 -1.01 -4.11
C LEU A 193 8.94 0.51 -3.94
N TYR A 194 8.98 1.29 -5.02
CA TYR A 194 8.88 2.75 -4.95
C TYR A 194 7.55 3.19 -4.31
N ALA A 195 6.44 2.62 -4.77
CA ALA A 195 5.12 2.90 -4.19
C ALA A 195 5.07 2.52 -2.71
N LEU A 196 5.65 1.37 -2.32
CA LEU A 196 5.68 0.94 -0.93
C LEU A 196 6.56 1.86 -0.07
N ARG A 197 7.72 2.30 -0.58
CA ARG A 197 8.63 3.21 0.12
C ARG A 197 7.95 4.52 0.48
N ASP A 198 7.11 5.06 -0.41
CA ASP A 198 6.37 6.30 -0.15
C ASP A 198 5.34 6.16 0.99
N THR A 199 5.05 4.93 1.45
CA THR A 199 4.19 4.68 2.62
C THR A 199 4.96 4.63 3.95
N LEU A 200 6.29 4.72 3.92
CA LEU A 200 7.11 4.66 5.13
C LEU A 200 7.05 5.97 5.93
N SER A 201 7.42 5.87 7.21
CA SER A 201 7.72 7.05 8.03
C SER A 201 9.17 7.46 7.76
N GLN A 202 9.51 8.72 8.04
CA GLN A 202 10.82 9.31 7.69
C GLN A 202 12.03 8.51 8.20
N ASP A 203 11.90 7.81 9.33
CA ASP A 203 13.02 7.05 9.94
C ASP A 203 13.03 5.55 9.60
N VAL A 204 12.21 5.11 8.64
CA VAL A 204 12.09 3.68 8.30
C VAL A 204 12.41 3.47 6.84
N GLU A 205 13.36 2.57 6.58
CA GLU A 205 13.74 2.16 5.24
C GLU A 205 13.22 0.74 4.92
N LEU A 206 13.16 0.41 3.63
CA LEU A 206 12.90 -0.96 3.20
C LEU A 206 14.15 -1.80 3.42
N THR A 207 13.98 -2.92 4.12
CA THR A 207 15.03 -3.91 4.37
C THR A 207 14.54 -5.29 3.95
N PHE A 208 15.46 -6.22 3.73
CA PHE A 208 15.12 -7.60 3.40
C PHE A 208 14.23 -8.26 4.47
N LYS A 209 14.35 -7.84 5.73
CA LYS A 209 13.54 -8.35 6.85
C LYS A 209 12.11 -7.83 6.85
N ASN A 210 11.91 -6.55 6.52
CA ASN A 210 10.60 -5.90 6.59
C ASN A 210 9.83 -5.91 5.25
N THR A 211 10.46 -6.32 4.15
CA THR A 211 9.84 -6.32 2.83
C THR A 211 9.53 -7.75 2.38
N SER A 212 8.41 -7.92 1.69
CA SER A 212 8.02 -9.18 1.04
C SER A 212 7.52 -8.85 -0.35
N VAL A 213 7.98 -9.59 -1.35
CA VAL A 213 7.58 -9.45 -2.76
C VAL A 213 6.96 -10.76 -3.20
N SER A 214 5.90 -10.72 -4.00
CA SER A 214 5.36 -11.91 -4.63
C SER A 214 4.97 -11.62 -6.07
N ILE A 215 5.17 -12.61 -6.92
CA ILE A 215 5.04 -12.48 -8.37
C ILE A 215 4.22 -13.67 -8.87
N VAL A 216 3.28 -13.39 -9.76
CA VAL A 216 2.53 -14.39 -10.54
C VAL A 216 2.29 -13.85 -11.93
N GLY A 217 2.29 -14.71 -12.95
CA GLY A 217 2.05 -14.26 -14.32
C GLY A 217 2.15 -15.39 -15.33
N LYS A 218 2.31 -14.99 -16.60
CA LYS A 218 2.47 -15.90 -17.72
C LYS A 218 3.68 -16.81 -17.49
N ASP A 219 3.44 -18.13 -17.53
CA ASP A 219 4.44 -19.17 -17.29
C ASP A 219 5.18 -19.09 -15.93
N GLN A 220 4.69 -18.26 -15.00
CA GLN A 220 5.27 -18.05 -13.69
C GLN A 220 4.21 -18.32 -12.61
N SER A 221 4.41 -19.43 -11.88
CA SER A 221 3.59 -19.72 -10.70
C SER A 221 3.80 -18.67 -9.61
N PHE A 222 2.83 -18.54 -8.71
CA PHE A 222 2.89 -17.65 -7.57
C PHE A 222 4.07 -18.02 -6.66
N VAL A 223 5.07 -17.13 -6.64
CA VAL A 223 6.28 -17.24 -5.81
C VAL A 223 6.34 -16.04 -4.88
N SER A 224 6.60 -16.31 -3.60
CA SER A 224 6.89 -15.29 -2.60
C SER A 224 8.39 -15.24 -2.31
N TYR A 225 8.96 -14.07 -2.45
CA TYR A 225 10.34 -13.73 -2.13
C TYR A 225 10.35 -13.02 -0.78
N ASP A 226 11.04 -13.62 0.18
CA ASP A 226 11.26 -13.10 1.51
C ASP A 226 12.77 -13.11 1.81
N ASP A 227 13.14 -12.32 2.82
CA ASP A 227 14.49 -12.23 3.37
C ASP A 227 15.51 -11.90 2.27
N GLU A 228 16.66 -12.57 2.24
CA GLU A 228 17.78 -12.29 1.33
C GLU A 228 17.38 -12.26 -0.16
N ASN A 229 16.32 -12.98 -0.54
CA ASN A 229 15.86 -13.02 -1.94
C ASN A 229 15.29 -11.67 -2.43
N VAL A 230 14.92 -10.78 -1.50
CA VAL A 230 14.42 -9.43 -1.84
C VAL A 230 15.56 -8.44 -2.04
N GLN A 231 16.76 -8.74 -1.51
CA GLN A 231 17.90 -7.82 -1.49
C GLN A 231 18.29 -7.33 -2.90
N GLN A 232 18.24 -8.21 -3.90
CA GLN A 232 18.56 -7.89 -5.29
C GLN A 232 17.74 -6.72 -5.89
N TRP A 233 16.51 -6.50 -5.41
CA TRP A 233 15.67 -5.40 -5.85
C TRP A 233 15.82 -4.16 -4.96
N LEU A 234 16.15 -4.35 -3.68
CA LEU A 234 16.45 -3.25 -2.76
C LEU A 234 17.75 -2.52 -3.17
N ASP A 235 18.79 -3.26 -3.54
CA ASP A 235 20.05 -2.67 -4.00
C ASP A 235 19.85 -1.79 -5.26
N LYS A 236 18.95 -2.23 -6.15
CA LYS A 236 18.55 -1.46 -7.34
C LYS A 236 17.74 -0.22 -6.97
N LEU A 237 16.85 -0.32 -5.97
CA LEU A 237 16.06 0.81 -5.48
C LEU A 237 16.94 1.97 -5.02
N ASP A 238 17.99 1.66 -4.25
CA ASP A 238 18.91 2.64 -3.66
C ASP A 238 19.83 3.26 -4.71
N SER A 239 20.27 2.48 -5.70
CA SER A 239 21.09 2.97 -6.81
C SER A 239 20.35 4.04 -7.64
N VAL A 240 19.04 3.93 -7.78
CA VAL A 240 18.21 4.86 -8.56
C VAL A 240 17.75 6.06 -7.73
N SER A 241 17.57 5.92 -6.41
CA SER A 241 17.31 7.10 -5.55
C SER A 241 18.51 8.02 -5.45
N ASN A 242 19.73 7.47 -5.42
CA ASN A 242 20.95 8.28 -5.46
C ASN A 242 21.12 9.01 -6.80
N ALA A 243 20.55 8.49 -7.90
CA ALA A 243 20.50 9.18 -9.18
C ALA A 243 19.45 10.31 -9.18
N ARG A 244 18.23 10.06 -8.67
CA ARG A 244 17.17 11.07 -8.59
C ARG A 244 17.48 12.24 -7.66
N ASN A 245 18.25 12.03 -6.59
CA ASN A 245 18.72 13.13 -5.74
C ASN A 245 19.87 13.93 -6.35
N ARG A 246 20.60 13.39 -7.34
CA ARG A 246 21.66 14.15 -8.04
C ARG A 246 21.09 15.06 -9.12
N ASP A 247 20.08 14.59 -9.87
CA ASP A 247 19.44 15.40 -10.92
C ASP A 247 18.55 16.54 -10.38
N GLY A 248 18.34 16.62 -9.05
CA GLY A 248 17.55 17.66 -8.39
C GLY A 248 18.35 18.78 -7.73
N ASP A 249 19.68 18.66 -7.68
CA ASP A 249 20.60 19.64 -7.07
C ASP A 249 21.33 20.50 -8.12
N ASP A 250 21.13 20.26 -9.42
CA ASP A 250 21.87 20.94 -10.50
C ASP A 250 21.18 22.24 -11.02
N ASP A 251 20.06 22.68 -10.44
CA ASP A 251 19.34 23.90 -10.87
C ASP A 251 19.37 25.09 -9.88
N GLU A 252 20.08 24.99 -8.76
CA GLU A 252 20.33 26.11 -7.84
C GLU A 252 21.81 26.20 -7.46
N ASP A 253 22.66 26.69 -8.36
CA ASP A 253 23.84 27.49 -7.98
C ASP A 253 24.57 28.00 -9.24
N GLY A 254 24.41 29.28 -9.55
CA GLY A 254 25.10 29.91 -10.67
C GLY A 254 24.76 31.37 -10.85
N ASP A 255 25.17 32.22 -9.92
CA ASP A 255 25.96 33.43 -10.17
C ASP A 255 25.92 34.38 -8.98
N GLU A 256 27.02 34.47 -8.23
CA GLU A 256 27.55 35.73 -7.74
C GLU A 256 29.03 35.53 -7.37
N GLN A 257 29.91 35.86 -8.32
CA GLN A 257 31.36 35.90 -8.14
C GLN A 257 31.78 37.14 -7.36
N GLU A 258 32.67 36.92 -6.40
CA GLU A 258 33.43 37.94 -5.68
C GLU A 258 34.30 38.78 -6.63
N GLU A 259 34.21 40.11 -6.54
CA GLU A 259 35.31 41.00 -6.93
C GLU A 259 35.65 41.99 -5.80
N GLY A 260 36.87 41.83 -5.28
CA GLY A 260 37.89 42.87 -5.41
C GLY A 260 37.76 44.16 -4.60
N ASN A 261 38.43 44.17 -3.46
CA ASN A 261 38.79 45.32 -2.62
C ASN A 261 39.41 46.51 -3.39
N ALA A 262 38.87 47.73 -3.23
CA ALA A 262 39.58 48.98 -3.47
C ALA A 262 39.11 50.09 -2.51
N THR A 263 40.05 50.51 -1.65
CA THR A 263 39.95 51.62 -0.70
C THR A 263 39.86 52.98 -1.40
N GLN A 264 38.89 53.82 -1.03
CA GLN A 264 39.07 55.28 -1.00
C GLN A 264 38.05 55.94 -0.07
N ALA A 265 38.56 56.76 0.83
CA ALA A 265 37.82 57.57 1.78
C ALA A 265 37.45 58.93 1.14
N GLN A 266 36.23 59.42 1.38
CA GLN A 266 35.96 60.85 1.66
C GLN A 266 34.49 61.08 2.09
N GLU A 267 34.37 61.61 3.31
CA GLU A 267 33.51 62.72 3.80
C GLU A 267 32.02 62.82 3.41
N GLY A 268 31.16 62.99 4.43
CA GLY A 268 29.81 63.53 4.29
C GLY A 268 28.92 63.33 5.51
N GLU A 269 28.75 64.37 6.32
CA GLU A 269 27.97 64.50 7.56
C GLU A 269 26.45 64.20 7.45
N GLY A 270 25.79 63.85 8.57
CA GLY A 270 24.33 63.95 8.68
C GLY A 270 23.62 63.15 9.79
N THR A 271 23.80 63.58 11.04
CA THR A 271 22.84 63.67 12.18
C THR A 271 21.62 62.72 12.36
N GLU A 272 21.46 62.37 13.65
CA GLU A 272 20.25 62.12 14.47
C GLU A 272 19.70 60.69 14.68
N ALA A 273 19.58 60.36 15.97
CA ALA A 273 18.93 59.20 16.59
C ALA A 273 17.75 59.71 17.48
N PRO A 274 17.07 58.86 18.24
CA PRO A 274 16.26 57.68 17.90
C PRO A 274 14.79 57.90 18.32
N ALA A 275 13.87 57.01 17.95
CA ALA A 275 12.54 56.96 18.56
C ALA A 275 12.14 55.52 18.91
N GLU A 276 12.09 55.25 20.21
CA GLU A 276 11.28 54.21 20.81
C GLU A 276 9.80 54.53 20.59
N ASP A 277 8.96 53.54 20.26
CA ASP A 277 7.67 53.45 20.94
C ASP A 277 7.15 52.00 20.96
N ARG A 278 6.95 51.51 22.18
CA ARG A 278 6.20 50.30 22.52
C ARG A 278 4.81 50.77 22.90
N MET A 279 3.76 50.20 22.31
CA MET A 279 2.43 50.22 22.92
C MET A 279 1.82 48.83 22.97
N GLU A 280 1.65 48.35 24.20
CA GLU A 280 0.55 47.48 24.63
C GLU A 280 -0.78 48.25 24.51
N THR A 281 -1.88 47.58 24.15
CA THR A 281 -3.07 47.39 25.02
C THR A 281 -4.25 46.77 24.25
N ASP A 282 -4.75 45.68 24.84
CA ASP A 282 -6.14 45.21 25.01
C ASP A 282 -7.26 45.54 24.01
N GLU A 283 -7.92 44.48 23.51
CA GLU A 283 -9.35 44.14 23.72
C GLU A 283 -9.56 42.62 23.65
#